data_AF-A0A8T0GDT8-F1
#
_entry.id   AF-A0A8T0GDT8-F1
#
_cell.length_a   1.000
_cell.length_b   1.000
_cell.length_c   1.000
_cell.angle_alpha   90.00
_cell.angle_beta   90.00
_cell.angle_gamma   90.00
#
_symmetry.space_group_name_H-M   'P 1'
#
loop_
_entity.id
_entity.type
_entity.pdbx_description
1 polymer ?
#
loop_
_entity_poly.entity_id
_entity_poly.type
_entity_poly.pdbx_seq_one_letter_code
_entity_poly.pdbx_strand_id
1 'polypeptide(L)'
;MAKLVFLIVIIAAAAVTIQAADHDKGVRFSIKILLHNMAQGDVSLNVLANSELSQNVYIARDMDTVPVVAQTGQWTALGPFTTTSTIVHLSVAVSNSRHGPVKKTLAINLLKYFRYSDLSAGGSSLVLTALESWRLKSGKYLVIKLGLREVVLAFKM
;
A
#
# COMPACT_ATOMS: atom_id res chain seq x y z
N MET A 1 51.14 59.90 -1.45
CA MET A 1 50.02 58.94 -1.47
C MET A 1 50.60 57.54 -1.35
N ALA A 2 50.41 56.86 -0.22
CA ALA A 2 50.84 55.47 -0.04
C ALA A 2 49.80 54.76 0.84
N LYS A 3 49.05 53.86 0.23
CA LYS A 3 48.17 52.86 0.85
C LYS A 3 48.18 51.68 -0.12
N LEU A 4 48.65 50.51 0.28
CA LEU A 4 47.83 49.53 0.98
C LEU A 4 48.66 48.27 1.18
N VAL A 5 48.71 47.83 2.44
CA VAL A 5 49.32 46.60 2.90
C VAL A 5 48.38 45.43 2.59
N PHE A 6 49.00 44.31 2.22
CA PHE A 6 48.49 42.95 1.99
C PHE A 6 47.21 42.54 2.75
N LEU A 7 46.29 41.89 2.03
CA LEU A 7 45.37 40.91 2.59
C LEU A 7 45.45 39.62 1.78
N ILE A 8 45.91 38.56 2.45
CA ILE A 8 46.02 37.19 1.96
C ILE A 8 44.62 36.57 1.99
N VAL A 9 44.10 36.13 0.85
CA VAL A 9 42.89 35.31 0.78
C VAL A 9 43.32 33.90 0.36
N ILE A 10 43.30 32.99 1.34
CA ILE A 10 43.46 31.55 1.17
C ILE A 10 42.20 31.04 0.48
N ILE A 11 42.29 30.64 -0.78
CA ILE A 11 41.23 29.90 -1.46
C ILE A 11 41.32 28.45 -0.97
N ALA A 12 40.52 28.13 0.05
CA ALA A 12 40.31 26.76 0.48
C ALA A 12 39.60 26.00 -0.64
N ALA A 13 40.27 24.98 -1.18
CA ALA A 13 39.68 24.01 -2.09
C ALA A 13 38.53 23.29 -1.37
N ALA A 14 37.30 23.69 -1.65
CA ALA A 14 36.15 22.87 -1.35
C ALA A 14 36.17 21.68 -2.32
N ALA A 15 36.74 20.57 -1.86
CA ALA A 15 36.58 19.29 -2.52
C ALA A 15 35.08 18.99 -2.62
N VAL A 16 34.52 19.17 -3.81
CA VAL A 16 33.19 18.70 -4.15
C VAL A 16 33.29 17.18 -4.15
N THR A 17 32.98 16.57 -3.02
CA THR A 17 32.65 15.15 -2.96
C THR A 17 31.36 14.97 -3.75
N ILE A 18 31.51 14.65 -5.03
CA ILE A 18 30.44 14.05 -5.82
C ILE A 18 30.20 12.70 -5.15
N GLN A 19 29.24 12.68 -4.22
CA GLN A 19 28.69 11.45 -3.70
C GLN A 19 27.97 10.80 -4.89
N ALA A 20 28.70 9.96 -5.61
CA ALA A 20 28.12 8.95 -6.48
C ALA A 20 27.28 8.05 -5.57
N ALA A 21 26.03 8.46 -5.34
CA ALA A 21 24.99 7.59 -4.84
C ALA A 21 24.55 6.68 -5.99
N ASP A 22 25.49 5.85 -6.44
CA ASP A 22 25.20 4.64 -7.19
C ASP A 22 24.63 3.64 -6.18
N HIS A 23 23.37 3.86 -5.84
CA HIS A 23 22.53 2.82 -5.30
C HIS A 23 21.49 2.57 -6.36
N ASP A 24 21.49 1.34 -6.86
CA ASP A 24 20.42 0.65 -7.56
C ASP A 24 19.04 0.98 -6.95
N LYS A 25 18.49 2.14 -7.34
CA LYS A 25 17.17 2.61 -6.89
C LYS A 25 16.16 2.00 -7.83
N GLY A 26 15.95 0.69 -7.68
CA GLY A 26 14.76 0.03 -8.21
C GLY A 26 13.56 0.92 -7.90
N VAL A 27 12.76 1.21 -8.94
CA VAL A 27 11.71 2.21 -8.82
C VAL A 27 10.75 1.84 -7.71
N ARG A 28 10.48 2.82 -6.85
CA ARG A 28 9.60 2.68 -5.70
C ARG A 28 8.23 3.24 -6.07
N PHE A 29 7.19 2.48 -5.77
CA PHE A 29 5.80 2.85 -5.89
C PHE A 29 5.25 3.16 -4.50
N SER A 30 4.50 4.25 -4.36
CA SER A 30 3.81 4.59 -3.12
C SER A 30 2.30 4.50 -3.33
N ILE A 31 1.64 3.74 -2.46
CA ILE A 31 0.20 3.50 -2.55
C ILE A 31 -0.47 3.54 -1.17
N LYS A 32 -1.68 4.06 -1.15
CA LYS A 32 -2.61 3.98 -0.02
C LYS A 32 -3.78 3.07 -0.39
N ILE A 33 -4.23 2.25 0.55
CA ILE A 33 -5.46 1.48 0.36
C ILE A 33 -6.54 2.07 1.26
N LEU A 34 -7.72 2.28 0.70
CA LEU A 34 -8.90 2.73 1.42
C LEU A 34 -9.93 1.60 1.41
N LEU A 35 -10.44 1.22 2.57
CA LEU A 35 -11.52 0.26 2.72
C LEU A 35 -12.78 0.99 3.13
N HIS A 36 -13.84 0.85 2.34
CA HIS A 36 -15.19 1.20 2.71
C HIS A 36 -15.96 -0.08 3.07
N ASN A 37 -16.28 -0.27 4.35
CA ASN A 37 -17.03 -1.43 4.76
C ASN A 37 -18.54 -1.13 4.75
N MET A 38 -19.29 -1.77 3.85
CA MET A 38 -20.76 -1.71 3.81
C MET A 38 -21.42 -3.04 4.22
N ALA A 39 -20.61 -4.05 4.60
CA ALA A 39 -21.10 -5.31 5.14
C ALA A 39 -21.42 -5.17 6.63
N GLN A 40 -22.21 -6.09 7.19
CA GLN A 40 -22.56 -6.08 8.61
C GLN A 40 -21.43 -6.59 9.50
N GLY A 41 -20.56 -7.45 8.95
CA GLY A 41 -19.36 -7.94 9.64
C GLY A 41 -18.20 -6.95 9.60
N ASP A 42 -17.30 -7.05 10.57
CA ASP A 42 -16.04 -6.30 10.57
C ASP A 42 -15.12 -6.89 9.50
N VAL A 43 -14.42 -6.01 8.79
CA VAL A 43 -13.45 -6.38 7.77
C VAL A 43 -12.10 -5.84 8.18
N SER A 44 -11.12 -6.74 8.31
CA SER A 44 -9.74 -6.38 8.59
C SER A 44 -8.85 -6.54 7.37
N LEU A 45 -7.93 -5.60 7.19
CA LEU A 45 -6.93 -5.61 6.14
C LEU A 45 -5.54 -5.52 6.75
N ASN A 46 -4.64 -6.31 6.17
CA ASN A 46 -3.22 -6.25 6.47
C ASN A 46 -2.41 -6.33 5.19
N VAL A 47 -1.35 -5.51 5.06
CA VAL A 47 -0.38 -5.71 3.98
C VAL A 47 0.50 -6.89 4.38
N LEU A 48 0.65 -7.87 3.49
CA LEU A 48 1.52 -9.01 3.75
C LEU A 48 2.95 -8.65 3.35
N ALA A 49 3.88 -8.81 4.30
CA ALA A 49 5.31 -8.78 4.01
C ALA A 49 5.73 -10.07 3.30
N ASN A 50 6.84 -10.03 2.57
CA ASN A 50 7.31 -11.15 1.74
C ASN A 50 7.59 -12.42 2.53
N SER A 51 8.02 -12.28 3.78
CA SER A 51 8.27 -13.41 4.67
C SER A 51 7.02 -14.23 4.95
N GLU A 52 5.84 -13.64 4.78
CA GLU A 52 4.54 -14.30 4.97
C GLU A 52 3.97 -14.90 3.67
N LEU A 53 4.62 -14.64 2.53
CA LEU A 53 4.28 -15.17 1.22
C LEU A 53 5.40 -16.13 0.82
N SER A 54 5.17 -17.43 0.94
CA SER A 54 6.12 -18.44 0.48
C SER A 54 6.35 -18.27 -1.03
N GLN A 55 7.40 -17.52 -1.42
CA GLN A 55 8.07 -17.32 -2.72
C GLN A 55 8.39 -15.83 -3.01
N ASN A 56 9.67 -15.48 -2.89
CA ASN A 56 10.44 -14.43 -3.58
C ASN A 56 9.68 -13.29 -4.29
N VAL A 57 8.99 -12.43 -3.54
CA VAL A 57 8.57 -11.08 -3.97
C VAL A 57 9.16 -10.09 -2.96
N TYR A 58 9.48 -8.83 -3.33
CA TYR A 58 9.99 -7.79 -2.41
C TYR A 58 8.91 -6.70 -2.16
N ILE A 59 8.33 -6.70 -0.97
CA ILE A 59 7.40 -5.75 -0.35
C ILE A 59 8.00 -5.30 1.00
N ALA A 60 8.03 -3.98 1.21
CA ALA A 60 8.52 -3.14 2.32
C ALA A 60 9.12 -3.80 3.59
N ARG A 61 10.28 -3.26 4.02
CA ARG A 61 11.01 -3.64 5.25
C ARG A 61 10.52 -2.98 6.55
N ASP A 62 9.54 -2.08 6.51
CA ASP A 62 9.17 -1.22 7.65
C ASP A 62 7.66 -1.15 7.94
N MET A 63 6.95 -2.29 7.97
CA MET A 63 5.59 -2.31 8.50
C MET A 63 5.51 -3.28 9.68
N ASP A 64 5.39 -2.75 10.89
CA ASP A 64 4.68 -3.42 11.96
C ASP A 64 3.22 -3.53 11.51
N THR A 65 2.87 -4.66 10.88
CA THR A 65 1.60 -4.82 10.18
C THR A 65 0.48 -5.14 11.19
N VAL A 66 0.10 -4.14 12.00
CA VAL A 66 -1.13 -4.21 12.79
C VAL A 66 -2.30 -4.16 11.79
N PRO A 67 -3.17 -5.18 11.75
CA PRO A 67 -4.30 -5.16 10.83
C PRO A 67 -5.21 -3.98 11.14
N VAL A 68 -5.58 -3.23 10.11
CA VAL A 68 -6.61 -2.19 10.25
C VAL A 68 -7.97 -2.85 10.18
N VAL A 69 -8.89 -2.42 11.03
CA VAL A 69 -10.27 -2.95 11.09
C VAL A 69 -11.24 -1.85 10.68
N ALA A 70 -12.14 -2.18 9.76
CA ALA A 70 -13.25 -1.32 9.37
C ALA A 70 -14.56 -1.92 9.87
N GLN A 71 -15.28 -1.19 10.72
CA GLN A 71 -16.62 -1.57 11.15
C GLN A 71 -17.65 -1.24 10.06
N THR A 72 -18.88 -1.73 10.23
CA THR A 72 -19.99 -1.43 9.31
C THR A 72 -20.15 0.08 9.10
N GLY A 73 -20.19 0.52 7.85
CA GLY A 73 -20.34 1.92 7.44
C GLY A 73 -19.07 2.76 7.48
N GLN A 74 -17.94 2.21 7.92
CA GLN A 74 -16.71 2.98 8.10
C GLN A 74 -15.80 2.99 6.88
N TRP A 75 -15.04 4.08 6.78
CA TRP A 75 -13.88 4.20 5.90
C TRP A 75 -12.60 4.07 6.73
N THR A 76 -11.72 3.17 6.31
CA THR A 76 -10.43 2.95 6.98
C THR A 76 -9.30 3.00 5.96
N ALA A 77 -8.19 3.66 6.32
CA ALA A 77 -7.01 3.75 5.48
C ALA A 77 -5.91 2.79 5.96
N LEU A 78 -5.23 2.17 5.02
CA LEU A 78 -4.03 1.36 5.22
C LEU A 78 -2.89 1.97 4.40
N GLY A 79 -1.82 2.38 5.08
CA GLY A 79 -0.69 3.08 4.47
C GLY A 79 -0.76 4.61 4.60
N PRO A 80 0.06 5.36 3.82
CA PRO A 80 0.75 4.91 2.60
C PRO A 80 1.89 3.92 2.88
N PHE A 81 2.16 3.05 1.92
CA PHE A 81 3.32 2.16 1.95
C PHE A 81 4.06 2.19 0.61
N THR A 82 5.36 1.91 0.70
CA THR A 82 6.27 1.95 -0.46
C THR A 82 6.70 0.55 -0.84
N THR A 83 6.58 0.19 -2.12
CA THR A 83 6.94 -1.13 -2.64
C THR A 83 7.74 -0.98 -3.93
N THR A 84 8.65 -1.91 -4.21
CA THR A 84 9.31 -2.03 -5.52
C THR A 84 8.57 -3.00 -6.43
N SER A 85 7.63 -3.79 -5.89
CA SER A 85 6.76 -4.69 -6.62
C SER A 85 5.52 -3.96 -7.14
N THR A 86 5.12 -4.26 -8.36
CA THR A 86 3.83 -3.83 -8.93
C THR A 86 2.65 -4.67 -8.44
N ILE A 87 2.91 -5.73 -7.66
CA ILE A 87 1.88 -6.57 -7.05
C ILE A 87 1.88 -6.31 -5.54
N VAL A 88 0.70 -5.97 -5.02
CA VAL A 88 0.44 -5.82 -3.59
C VAL A 88 -0.35 -7.02 -3.09
N HIS A 89 0.10 -7.61 -2.00
CA HIS A 89 -0.58 -8.71 -1.34
C HIS A 89 -1.22 -8.24 -0.05
N LEU A 90 -2.50 -8.52 0.10
CA LEU A 90 -3.30 -8.17 1.27
C LEU A 90 -3.84 -9.43 1.91
N SER A 91 -3.71 -9.52 3.22
CA SER A 91 -4.54 -10.41 4.01
C SER A 91 -5.83 -9.69 4.34
N VAL A 92 -6.95 -10.29 3.96
CA VAL A 92 -8.29 -9.80 4.25
C VAL A 92 -8.96 -10.81 5.18
N ALA A 93 -9.40 -10.38 6.35
CA ALA A 93 -10.21 -11.22 7.23
C ALA A 93 -11.59 -10.59 7.47
N VAL A 94 -12.59 -11.46 7.54
CA VAL A 94 -13.98 -11.08 7.77
C VAL A 94 -14.46 -11.78 9.03
N SER A 95 -15.03 -11.01 9.97
CA SER A 95 -15.71 -11.61 11.11
C SER A 95 -17.07 -12.16 10.68
N ASN A 96 -17.34 -13.41 11.07
CA ASN A 96 -18.64 -14.05 10.91
C ASN A 96 -19.19 -14.29 12.32
N SER A 97 -20.45 -13.96 12.57
CA SER A 97 -21.05 -14.14 13.91
C SER A 97 -21.19 -15.62 14.30
N ARG A 98 -21.14 -16.55 13.34
CA ARG A 98 -21.30 -17.99 13.57
C ARG A 98 -20.00 -18.78 13.66
N HIS A 99 -18.92 -18.25 13.11
CA HIS A 99 -17.64 -18.96 12.97
C HIS A 99 -16.49 -17.98 13.22
N GLY A 100 -15.33 -18.48 13.65
CA GLY A 100 -14.12 -17.66 13.75
C GLY A 100 -13.81 -16.89 12.46
N PRO A 101 -12.98 -15.83 12.52
CA PRO A 101 -12.72 -14.97 11.37
C PRO A 101 -12.20 -15.77 10.18
N VAL A 102 -12.78 -15.53 9.00
CA VAL A 102 -12.36 -16.18 7.75
C VAL A 102 -11.34 -15.28 7.07
N LYS A 103 -10.12 -15.79 6.87
CA LYS A 103 -9.01 -15.06 6.25
C LYS A 103 -8.77 -15.53 4.81
N LYS A 104 -8.50 -14.59 3.90
CA LYS A 104 -8.07 -14.85 2.52
C LYS A 104 -6.97 -13.87 2.10
N THR A 105 -6.15 -14.29 1.15
CA THR A 105 -5.14 -13.43 0.53
C THR A 105 -5.66 -12.85 -0.79
N LEU A 106 -5.45 -11.56 -1.01
CA LEU A 106 -5.73 -10.83 -2.23
C LEU A 106 -4.43 -10.31 -2.83
N ALA A 107 -4.13 -10.70 -4.07
CA ALA A 107 -3.04 -10.14 -4.84
C ALA A 107 -3.59 -9.13 -5.86
N ILE A 108 -3.08 -7.91 -5.86
CA ILE A 108 -3.51 -6.81 -6.72
C ILE A 108 -2.34 -6.38 -7.58
N ASN A 109 -2.48 -6.50 -8.91
CA ASN A 109 -1.55 -5.88 -9.85
C ASN A 109 -1.89 -4.40 -10.03
N LEU A 110 -1.04 -3.52 -9.48
CA LEU A 110 -1.21 -2.07 -9.49
C LEU A 110 -1.25 -1.48 -10.91
N LEU A 111 -0.53 -2.08 -11.86
CA LEU A 111 -0.48 -1.60 -13.25
C LEU A 111 -1.79 -1.84 -14.02
N LYS A 112 -2.73 -2.62 -13.47
CA LYS A 112 -4.09 -2.71 -14.02
C LYS A 112 -4.91 -1.44 -13.76
N TYR A 113 -4.54 -0.64 -12.76
CA TYR A 113 -5.36 0.46 -12.25
C TYR A 113 -4.66 1.82 -12.33
N PHE A 114 -3.34 1.83 -12.32
CA PHE A 114 -2.53 3.04 -12.34
C PHE A 114 -1.47 2.93 -13.42
N ARG A 115 -1.13 4.06 -14.04
CA ARG A 115 0.07 4.11 -14.87
C ARG A 115 1.29 4.12 -13.96
N TYR A 116 2.40 3.65 -14.49
CA TYR A 116 3.67 3.64 -13.78
C TYR A 116 4.04 5.02 -13.22
N SER A 117 3.87 6.08 -14.02
CA SER A 117 4.12 7.47 -13.62
C SER A 117 3.31 7.89 -12.40
N ASP A 118 2.06 7.44 -12.31
CA ASP A 118 1.13 7.80 -11.24
C ASP A 118 1.52 7.09 -9.93
N LEU A 119 2.07 5.88 -10.03
CA LEU A 119 2.58 5.11 -8.89
C LEU A 119 3.91 5.65 -8.36
N SER A 120 4.80 6.09 -9.25
CA SER A 120 6.12 6.64 -8.90
C SER A 120 6.06 8.06 -8.35
N ALA A 121 5.10 8.88 -8.80
CA ALA A 121 4.89 10.22 -8.27
C ALA A 121 4.30 10.21 -6.84
N GLY A 122 3.68 9.10 -6.43
CA GLY A 122 2.98 8.97 -5.16
C GLY A 122 1.57 9.57 -5.20
N GLY A 123 0.80 9.33 -4.13
CA GLY A 123 -0.59 9.80 -4.01
C GLY A 123 -1.65 8.87 -4.62
N SER A 124 -1.23 7.79 -5.29
CA SER A 124 -2.14 6.76 -5.78
C SER A 124 -2.88 6.09 -4.61
N SER A 125 -4.22 6.00 -4.73
CA SER A 125 -5.09 5.41 -3.71
C SER A 125 -6.02 4.38 -4.33
N LEU A 126 -6.03 3.18 -3.75
CA LEU A 126 -6.87 2.07 -4.19
C LEU A 126 -8.05 1.90 -3.23
N VAL A 127 -9.26 1.98 -3.77
CA VAL A 127 -10.49 1.85 -2.98
C VAL A 127 -11.03 0.43 -3.09
N LEU A 128 -11.11 -0.23 -1.93
CA LEU A 128 -11.80 -1.49 -1.73
C LEU A 128 -13.15 -1.22 -1.07
N THR A 129 -14.20 -1.90 -1.52
CA THR A 129 -15.53 -1.85 -0.90
C THR A 129 -15.97 -3.25 -0.50
N ALA A 130 -16.21 -3.46 0.79
CA ALA A 130 -16.80 -4.69 1.28
C ALA A 130 -18.32 -4.59 1.29
N LEU A 131 -19.02 -5.61 0.79
CA LEU A 131 -20.47 -5.65 0.76
C LEU A 131 -20.99 -7.08 0.78
N GLU A 132 -22.19 -7.26 1.33
CA GLU A 132 -22.85 -8.56 1.32
C GLU A 132 -23.60 -8.78 0.01
N SER A 133 -23.48 -9.99 -0.52
CA SER A 133 -24.05 -10.43 -1.80
C SER A 133 -25.58 -10.53 -1.80
N TRP A 134 -26.30 -10.35 -0.68
CA TRP A 134 -27.77 -10.16 -0.76
C TRP A 134 -28.10 -8.81 -1.39
N ARG A 135 -27.23 -7.80 -1.24
CA ARG A 135 -27.26 -6.59 -2.07
C ARG A 135 -26.95 -6.87 -3.55
N LEU A 136 -26.49 -8.09 -3.86
CA LEU A 136 -26.26 -8.64 -5.20
C LEU A 136 -27.16 -9.87 -5.52
N LYS A 137 -28.25 -10.08 -4.77
CA LYS A 137 -29.27 -11.14 -4.95
C LYS A 137 -28.89 -12.60 -4.58
N SER A 138 -27.76 -12.89 -3.94
CA SER A 138 -27.42 -14.28 -3.51
C SER A 138 -27.29 -14.51 -2.00
N GLY A 139 -27.02 -13.47 -1.22
CA GLY A 139 -27.03 -13.47 0.26
C GLY A 139 -26.04 -14.40 0.98
N LYS A 140 -25.24 -15.17 0.26
CA LYS A 140 -24.37 -16.23 0.80
C LYS A 140 -22.92 -15.81 0.99
N TYR A 141 -22.58 -14.61 0.55
CA TYR A 141 -21.20 -14.14 0.46
C TYR A 141 -21.06 -12.70 0.94
N LEU A 142 -19.92 -12.38 1.54
CA LEU A 142 -19.35 -11.03 1.55
C LEU A 142 -18.35 -10.94 0.41
N VAL A 143 -18.45 -9.90 -0.41
CA VAL A 143 -17.53 -9.65 -1.52
C VAL A 143 -16.73 -8.38 -1.30
N ILE A 144 -15.46 -8.42 -1.69
CA ILE A 144 -14.61 -7.23 -1.78
C ILE A 144 -14.59 -6.81 -3.24
N LYS A 145 -14.99 -5.57 -3.49
CA LYS A 145 -14.86 -4.93 -4.79
C LYS A 145 -13.67 -4.00 -4.84
N LEU A 146 -13.10 -3.86 -6.02
CA LEU A 146 -12.09 -2.87 -6.35
C LEU A 146 -12.70 -1.94 -7.41
N GLY A 147 -12.83 -0.66 -7.06
CA GLY A 147 -13.60 0.29 -7.87
C GLY A 147 -15.09 -0.10 -7.98
N LEU A 148 -15.74 0.25 -9.09
CA LEU A 148 -17.20 0.16 -9.22
C LEU A 148 -17.72 -1.23 -9.63
N ARG A 149 -16.90 -2.09 -10.23
CA ARG A 149 -17.41 -3.29 -10.94
C ARG A 149 -16.66 -4.59 -10.67
N GLU A 150 -15.40 -4.54 -10.28
CA GLU A 150 -14.59 -5.76 -10.16
C GLU A 150 -14.74 -6.38 -8.77
N VAL A 151 -15.25 -7.61 -8.69
CA VAL A 151 -15.20 -8.41 -7.46
C VAL A 151 -13.87 -9.14 -7.43
N VAL A 152 -13.03 -8.82 -6.46
CA VAL A 152 -11.66 -9.34 -6.34
C VAL A 152 -11.53 -10.43 -5.26
N LEU A 153 -12.49 -10.49 -4.33
CA LEU A 153 -12.62 -11.58 -3.35
C LEU A 153 -14.09 -11.85 -3.01
N ALA A 154 -14.36 -13.09 -2.63
CA ALA A 154 -15.63 -13.50 -2.03
C ALA A 154 -15.39 -14.43 -0.83
N PHE A 155 -16.09 -14.17 0.26
CA PHE A 155 -16.10 -14.95 1.50
C PHE A 155 -17.48 -15.57 1.64
N LYS A 156 -17.55 -16.89 1.81
CA LYS A 156 -18.82 -17.54 2.14
C LYS A 156 -19.15 -17.23 3.60
N MET A 157 -20.35 -16.70 3.84
CA MET A 157 -20.86 -16.39 5.18
C MET A 157 -21.77 -17.49 5.70
#